data_AF-H8XT77-F1
#
_entry.id   AF-H8XT77-F1
#
_cell.length_a   1.000
_cell.length_b   1.000
_cell.length_c   1.000
_cell.angle_alpha   90.00
_cell.angle_beta   90.00
_cell.angle_gamma   90.00
#
_symmetry.space_group_name_H-M   'P 1'
#
loop_
_entity.id
_entity.type
_entity.pdbx_description
1 polymer ?
#
loop_
_entity_poly.entity_id
_entity_poly.type
_entity_poly.pdbx_seq_one_letter_code
_entity_poly.pdbx_strand_id
1 'polypeptide(L)'
;MKKLAIIGASYLQLPLVQKANEMGIETHCFAWPEGAVCKEVANYFYPISILDKQAILKQCSIIGIDGITTIATDMAVPTISYVANELGLVANSVFSSMVSTNKGAMREIFERYNCSIPKFQKIKSTQEKIKTFQYPLIVKPADRSGSRGVSKVVDENLLNDAIEYAISESFSKEAIIEEFIDGVEVSVETISWNGEHYILAITDKTTTSAPHFVELAHHQPSNLTADIQKKIKEETIKCLNVLDIKYGASHSEFKINANGEVVVIEVGARMGGDFIGSHLVQLSTGYDFVKGVIAIALGTFEKPVISHQNFSGVYFLSKETECILPYFKKSNEFDVEKLIQNEDLQFLQNSNDRSGYLIYQSNQRVNLI
;
A
#
# COMPACT_ATOMS: atom_id res chain seq x y z
N MET A 1 21.63 22.59 -1.45
CA MET A 1 20.86 21.49 -2.07
C MET A 1 19.97 20.91 -0.98
N LYS A 2 18.72 20.57 -1.28
CA LYS A 2 17.84 19.91 -0.30
C LYS A 2 18.28 18.47 -0.11
N LYS A 3 18.21 17.95 1.11
CA LYS A 3 18.61 16.58 1.47
C LYS A 3 17.40 15.76 1.93
N LEU A 4 17.18 14.61 1.31
CA LEU A 4 16.04 13.73 1.61
C LEU A 4 16.53 12.37 2.11
N ALA A 5 16.13 12.01 3.32
CA ALA A 5 16.26 10.64 3.80
C ALA A 5 15.15 9.76 3.23
N ILE A 6 15.52 8.62 2.67
CA ILE A 6 14.59 7.62 2.14
C ILE A 6 14.78 6.33 2.92
N ILE A 7 13.73 5.89 3.61
CA ILE A 7 13.77 4.69 4.45
C ILE A 7 13.29 3.48 3.64
N GLY A 8 14.21 2.59 3.30
CA GLY A 8 14.02 1.52 2.32
C GLY A 8 14.80 1.79 1.04
N ALA A 9 15.29 0.71 0.42
CA ALA A 9 16.14 0.78 -0.77
C ALA A 9 15.84 -0.34 -1.78
N SER A 10 14.67 -0.99 -1.66
CA SER A 10 14.26 -2.06 -2.58
C SER A 10 13.75 -1.48 -3.91
N TYR A 11 13.38 -2.36 -4.85
CA TYR A 11 12.77 -1.93 -6.12
C TYR A 11 11.50 -1.08 -5.91
N LEU A 12 10.81 -1.28 -4.78
CA LEU A 12 9.62 -0.49 -4.43
C LEU A 12 9.94 0.99 -4.16
N GLN A 13 11.13 1.32 -3.65
CA GLN A 13 11.55 2.70 -3.40
C GLN A 13 12.32 3.31 -4.57
N LEU A 14 12.69 2.51 -5.58
CA LEU A 14 13.48 2.99 -6.72
C LEU A 14 12.84 4.20 -7.44
N PRO A 15 11.52 4.22 -7.72
CA PRO A 15 10.89 5.40 -8.33
C PRO A 15 11.04 6.67 -7.50
N LEU A 16 11.01 6.56 -6.16
CA LEU A 16 11.16 7.70 -5.25
C LEU A 16 12.59 8.26 -5.31
N VAL A 17 13.61 7.40 -5.30
CA VAL A 17 15.02 7.82 -5.35
C VAL A 17 15.32 8.48 -6.70
N GLN A 18 14.87 7.87 -7.79
CA GLN A 18 15.04 8.41 -9.14
C GLN A 18 14.37 9.77 -9.28
N LYS A 19 13.11 9.90 -8.83
CA LYS A 19 12.37 11.17 -8.87
C LYS A 19 13.06 12.26 -8.05
N ALA A 20 13.55 11.93 -6.86
CA ALA A 20 14.29 12.89 -6.03
C ALA A 20 15.58 13.38 -6.72
N ASN A 21 16.33 12.47 -7.35
CA ASN A 21 17.52 12.82 -8.13
C ASN A 21 17.18 13.71 -9.34
N GLU A 22 16.11 13.40 -10.08
CA GLU A 22 15.59 14.23 -11.19
C GLU A 22 15.24 15.65 -10.72
N MET A 23 14.74 15.78 -9.49
CA MET A 23 14.43 17.05 -8.85
C MET A 23 15.66 17.79 -8.30
N GLY A 24 16.87 17.23 -8.43
CA GLY A 24 18.11 17.82 -7.93
C GLY A 24 18.22 17.78 -6.39
N ILE A 25 17.60 16.78 -5.75
CA ILE A 25 17.64 16.55 -4.31
C ILE A 25 18.72 15.52 -3.98
N GLU A 26 19.52 15.78 -2.94
CA GLU A 26 20.52 14.85 -2.44
C GLU A 26 19.83 13.72 -1.65
N THR A 27 19.95 12.48 -2.12
CA THR A 27 19.26 11.31 -1.57
C THR A 27 20.13 10.50 -0.62
N HIS A 28 19.57 10.17 0.56
CA HIS A 28 20.20 9.35 1.59
C HIS A 28 19.33 8.12 1.89
N CYS A 29 19.71 6.96 1.36
CA CYS A 29 18.95 5.73 1.52
C CYS A 29 19.41 4.90 2.72
N PHE A 30 18.47 4.40 3.51
CA PHE A 30 18.71 3.53 4.67
C PHE A 30 18.05 2.18 4.46
N ALA A 31 18.83 1.10 4.40
CA ALA A 31 18.32 -0.27 4.35
C ALA A 31 19.42 -1.30 4.67
N TRP A 32 19.04 -2.57 4.77
CA TRP A 32 20.01 -3.66 4.66
C TRP A 32 20.60 -3.72 3.24
N PRO A 33 21.89 -4.10 3.05
CA PRO A 33 22.51 -4.17 1.73
C PRO A 33 21.89 -5.21 0.79
N GLU A 34 21.38 -6.30 1.35
CA GLU A 34 20.73 -7.37 0.59
C GLU A 34 19.39 -6.87 0.01
N GLY A 35 19.21 -7.02 -1.30
CA GLY A 35 18.02 -6.55 -2.02
C GLY A 35 17.92 -5.02 -2.19
N ALA A 36 18.92 -4.24 -1.73
CA ALA A 36 18.92 -2.78 -1.85
C ALA A 36 19.33 -2.28 -3.23
N VAL A 37 18.44 -2.40 -4.22
CA VAL A 37 18.69 -1.92 -5.60
C VAL A 37 18.93 -0.41 -5.67
N CYS A 38 18.38 0.38 -4.74
CA CYS A 38 18.56 1.83 -4.74
C CYS A 38 20.00 2.27 -4.41
N LYS A 39 20.84 1.37 -3.87
CA LYS A 39 22.24 1.69 -3.52
C LYS A 39 23.06 2.17 -4.73
N GLU A 40 22.67 1.76 -5.94
CA GLU A 40 23.35 2.11 -7.19
C GLU A 40 22.95 3.50 -7.73
N VAL A 41 21.82 4.05 -7.26
CA VAL A 41 21.28 5.32 -7.76
C VAL A 41 21.19 6.42 -6.71
N ALA A 42 21.19 6.09 -5.42
CA ALA A 42 21.19 7.07 -4.35
C ALA A 42 22.52 7.82 -4.27
N ASN A 43 22.51 9.09 -3.85
CA ASN A 43 23.77 9.82 -3.63
C ASN A 43 24.57 9.22 -2.45
N TYR A 44 23.86 8.77 -1.42
CA TYR A 44 24.44 8.10 -0.26
C TYR A 44 23.58 6.91 0.18
N PHE A 45 24.25 5.81 0.53
CA PHE A 45 23.63 4.61 1.07
C PHE A 45 24.19 4.26 2.45
N TYR A 46 23.30 3.96 3.39
CA TYR A 46 23.64 3.61 4.77
C TYR A 46 23.11 2.20 5.08
N PRO A 47 23.98 1.23 5.42
CA PRO A 47 23.60 -0.15 5.72
C PRO A 47 22.98 -0.28 7.12
N ILE A 48 21.91 0.48 7.37
CA ILE A 48 21.20 0.56 8.65
C ILE A 48 19.79 0.00 8.43
N SER A 49 19.36 -0.87 9.33
CA SER A 49 18.00 -1.42 9.31
C SER A 49 16.95 -0.31 9.31
N ILE A 50 15.92 -0.41 8.47
CA ILE A 50 14.79 0.54 8.44
C ILE A 50 14.02 0.60 9.77
N LEU A 51 14.23 -0.40 10.64
CA LEU A 51 13.61 -0.49 11.96
C LEU A 51 14.49 0.13 13.06
N ASP A 52 15.77 0.41 12.79
CA ASP A 52 16.69 1.02 13.75
C ASP A 52 16.55 2.54 13.75
N LYS A 53 15.43 3.01 14.31
CA LYS A 53 15.07 4.42 14.38
C LYS A 53 16.08 5.29 15.12
N GLN A 54 16.85 4.73 16.07
CA GLN A 54 17.87 5.47 16.81
C GLN A 54 19.13 5.68 15.97
N ALA A 55 19.61 4.64 15.28
CA ALA A 55 20.74 4.77 14.37
C ALA A 55 20.41 5.71 13.20
N ILE A 56 19.20 5.60 12.64
CA ILE A 56 18.72 6.49 11.58
C ILE A 56 18.64 7.94 12.08
N LEU A 57 18.05 8.18 13.27
CA LEU A 57 18.00 9.52 13.86
C LEU A 57 19.40 10.12 13.97
N LYS A 58 20.33 9.40 14.61
CA LYS A 58 21.72 9.86 14.79
C LYS A 58 22.36 10.23 13.46
N GLN A 59 22.21 9.37 12.45
CA GLN A 59 22.80 9.62 11.14
C GLN A 59 22.14 10.79 10.42
N CYS A 60 20.81 10.92 10.49
CA CYS A 60 20.06 12.02 9.91
C CYS A 60 20.40 13.37 10.57
N SER A 61 20.64 13.40 11.89
CA SER A 61 21.12 14.59 12.61
C SER A 61 22.50 15.04 12.10
N ILE A 62 23.41 14.11 11.83
CA ILE A 62 24.75 14.41 11.30
C ILE A 62 24.66 14.95 9.86
N ILE A 63 23.80 14.37 9.03
CA ILE A 63 23.60 14.77 7.63
C ILE A 63 22.96 16.17 7.54
N GLY A 64 22.05 16.49 8.47
CA GLY A 64 21.21 17.68 8.41
C GLY A 64 20.17 17.58 7.29
N ILE A 65 19.33 16.55 7.33
CA ILE A 65 18.28 16.32 6.33
C ILE A 65 17.18 17.39 6.38
N ASP A 66 16.57 17.69 5.23
CA ASP A 66 15.43 18.61 5.12
C ASP A 66 14.08 17.88 5.12
N GLY A 67 14.09 16.57 4.92
CA GLY A 67 12.89 15.74 4.88
C GLY A 67 13.21 14.26 4.97
N ILE A 68 12.21 13.46 5.33
CA ILE A 68 12.32 12.00 5.43
C ILE A 68 11.02 11.35 4.95
N THR A 69 11.12 10.32 4.11
CA THR A 69 9.93 9.63 3.59
C THR A 69 10.23 8.21 3.11
N THR A 70 9.18 7.52 2.64
CA THR A 70 9.23 6.23 1.95
C THR A 70 8.00 6.08 1.05
N ILE A 71 7.98 5.05 0.22
CA ILE A 71 6.81 4.61 -0.53
C ILE A 71 6.68 3.08 -0.43
N ALA A 72 5.45 2.56 -0.57
CA ALA A 72 5.17 1.12 -0.72
C ALA A 72 5.65 0.19 0.42
N THR A 73 5.98 0.71 1.61
CA THR A 73 6.26 -0.11 2.81
C THR A 73 5.71 0.53 4.09
N ASP A 74 4.88 -0.21 4.83
CA ASP A 74 4.34 0.25 6.12
C ASP A 74 5.37 0.15 7.24
N MET A 75 6.33 -0.78 7.13
CA MET A 75 7.30 -1.06 8.19
C MET A 75 8.19 0.13 8.53
N ALA A 76 8.42 1.02 7.56
CA ALA A 76 9.24 2.21 7.75
C ALA A 76 8.47 3.40 8.35
N VAL A 77 7.13 3.39 8.30
CA VAL A 77 6.30 4.53 8.73
C VAL A 77 6.53 4.91 10.20
N PRO A 78 6.62 3.97 11.17
CA PRO A 78 6.91 4.31 12.56
C PRO A 78 8.31 4.92 12.75
N THR A 79 9.30 4.44 11.99
CA THR A 79 10.67 4.98 12.01
C THR A 79 10.69 6.40 11.46
N ILE A 80 10.01 6.64 10.33
CA ILE A 80 9.90 7.96 9.71
C ILE A 80 9.23 8.95 10.67
N SER A 81 8.09 8.57 11.24
CA SER A 81 7.38 9.43 12.21
C SER A 81 8.28 9.78 13.40
N TYR A 82 8.96 8.78 13.98
CA TYR A 82 9.88 9.03 15.10
C TYR A 82 11.01 10.00 14.74
N VAL A 83 11.76 9.72 13.67
CA VAL A 83 12.93 10.53 13.27
C VAL A 83 12.50 11.95 12.88
N ALA A 84 11.41 12.09 12.11
CA ALA A 84 10.93 13.39 11.67
C ALA A 84 10.50 14.27 12.86
N ASN A 85 9.77 13.72 13.84
CA ASN A 85 9.34 14.47 15.02
C ASN A 85 10.54 14.92 15.89
N GLU A 86 11.51 14.04 16.13
CA GLU A 86 12.73 14.37 16.90
C GLU A 86 13.57 15.47 16.23
N LEU A 87 13.53 15.56 14.90
CA LEU A 87 14.24 16.57 14.11
C LEU A 87 13.40 17.82 13.79
N GLY A 88 12.13 17.87 14.21
CA GLY A 88 11.24 19.00 13.91
C GLY A 88 10.88 19.14 12.42
N LEU A 89 10.86 18.03 11.68
CA LEU A 89 10.49 17.96 10.26
C LEU A 89 8.99 17.67 10.08
N VAL A 90 8.49 17.78 8.85
CA VAL A 90 7.10 17.43 8.51
C VAL A 90 6.85 15.95 8.83
N ALA A 91 5.87 15.68 9.69
CA ALA A 91 5.60 14.33 10.19
C ALA A 91 4.15 14.14 10.61
N ASN A 92 3.65 12.91 10.43
CA ASN A 92 2.48 12.44 11.17
C ASN A 92 2.85 12.12 12.62
N SER A 93 1.85 12.16 13.51
CA SER A 93 2.03 11.86 14.92
C SER A 93 2.44 10.39 15.15
N VAL A 94 3.09 10.12 16.28
CA VAL A 94 3.40 8.73 16.68
C VAL A 94 2.13 7.90 16.77
N PHE A 95 1.04 8.50 17.28
CA PHE A 95 -0.29 7.89 17.30
C PHE A 95 -0.72 7.43 15.90
N SER A 96 -0.73 8.36 14.94
CA SER A 96 -1.11 8.11 13.54
C SER A 96 -0.29 6.97 12.91
N SER A 97 1.04 6.98 13.12
CA SER A 97 1.91 5.91 12.62
C SER A 97 1.55 4.54 13.22
N MET A 98 1.27 4.47 14.52
CA MET A 98 0.94 3.23 15.20
C MET A 98 -0.40 2.64 14.73
N VAL A 99 -1.44 3.48 14.64
CA VAL A 99 -2.78 3.00 14.26
C VAL A 99 -2.89 2.68 12.77
N SER A 100 -2.07 3.29 11.91
CA SER A 100 -2.06 2.99 10.47
C SER A 100 -1.23 1.77 10.09
N THR A 101 -0.29 1.32 10.93
CA THR A 101 0.55 0.14 10.65
C THR A 101 0.18 -1.11 11.46
N ASN A 102 -0.78 -1.01 12.37
CA ASN A 102 -1.30 -2.16 13.13
C ASN A 102 -2.80 -2.31 12.87
N LYS A 103 -3.17 -3.37 12.16
CA LYS A 103 -4.54 -3.69 11.76
C LYS A 103 -5.47 -3.85 12.98
N GLY A 104 -4.96 -4.32 14.11
CA GLY A 104 -5.74 -4.49 15.34
C GLY A 104 -6.12 -3.14 15.95
N ALA A 105 -5.13 -2.27 16.12
CA ALA A 105 -5.34 -0.90 16.58
C ALA A 105 -6.21 -0.09 15.60
N MET A 106 -6.02 -0.30 14.29
CA MET A 106 -6.84 0.29 13.24
C MET A 106 -8.32 -0.10 13.36
N ARG A 107 -8.60 -1.39 13.59
CA ARG A 107 -9.98 -1.86 13.78
C ARG A 107 -10.63 -1.28 15.02
N GLU A 108 -9.90 -1.20 16.14
CA GLU A 108 -10.41 -0.61 17.39
C GLU A 108 -10.73 0.89 17.24
N ILE A 109 -9.89 1.66 16.55
CA ILE A 109 -10.15 3.09 16.33
C ILE A 109 -11.33 3.26 15.35
N PHE A 110 -11.39 2.46 14.30
CA PHE A 110 -12.51 2.51 13.35
C PHE A 110 -13.85 2.13 13.98
N GLU A 111 -13.89 1.11 14.84
CA GLU A 111 -15.09 0.74 15.60
C GLU A 111 -15.57 1.91 16.48
N ARG A 112 -14.65 2.54 17.22
CA ARG A 112 -14.96 3.68 18.10
C ARG A 112 -15.59 4.87 17.36
N TYR A 113 -15.17 5.11 16.12
CA TYR A 113 -15.65 6.21 15.30
C TYR A 113 -16.69 5.77 14.24
N ASN A 114 -17.24 4.56 14.38
CA ASN A 114 -18.27 4.00 13.52
C ASN A 114 -17.88 4.01 12.03
N CYS A 115 -16.61 3.76 11.69
CA CYS A 115 -16.22 3.49 10.31
C CYS A 115 -16.77 2.14 9.87
N SER A 116 -17.05 1.98 8.58
CA SER A 116 -17.59 0.76 8.02
C SER A 116 -16.51 -0.32 7.97
N ILE A 117 -16.50 -1.21 8.96
CA ILE A 117 -15.54 -2.31 9.10
C ILE A 117 -16.26 -3.65 9.28
N PRO A 118 -15.62 -4.78 8.96
CA PRO A 118 -16.15 -6.08 9.38
C PRO A 118 -16.17 -6.16 10.91
N LYS A 119 -17.11 -6.93 11.49
CA LYS A 119 -16.98 -7.29 12.90
C LYS A 119 -15.70 -8.07 13.10
N PHE A 120 -15.02 -7.81 14.21
CA PHE A 120 -13.72 -8.40 14.46
C PHE A 120 -13.49 -8.72 15.94
N GLN A 121 -12.45 -9.51 16.19
CA GLN A 121 -11.87 -9.77 17.48
C GLN A 121 -10.36 -9.91 17.35
N LYS A 122 -9.61 -9.29 18.26
CA LYS A 122 -8.17 -9.56 18.44
C LYS A 122 -7.98 -10.74 19.38
N ILE A 123 -6.96 -11.54 19.11
CA ILE A 123 -6.64 -12.74 19.89
C ILE A 123 -5.13 -12.96 19.94
N LYS A 124 -4.62 -13.44 21.07
CA LYS A 124 -3.20 -13.76 21.28
C LYS A 124 -2.95 -15.24 21.52
N SER A 125 -4.01 -16.02 21.73
CA SER A 125 -3.94 -17.48 21.83
C SER A 125 -5.27 -18.15 21.52
N THR A 126 -5.23 -19.40 21.07
CA THR A 126 -6.41 -20.26 20.87
C THR A 126 -7.17 -20.60 22.16
N GLN A 127 -6.60 -20.30 23.33
CA GLN A 127 -7.23 -20.51 24.64
C GLN A 127 -8.21 -19.38 25.03
N GLU A 128 -8.13 -18.23 24.35
CA GLU A 128 -9.05 -17.13 24.62
C GLU A 128 -10.46 -17.42 24.11
N LYS A 129 -11.46 -16.87 24.80
CA LYS A 129 -12.86 -17.04 24.39
C LYS A 129 -13.12 -16.30 23.08
N ILE A 130 -13.44 -17.04 22.03
CA ILE A 130 -13.82 -16.49 20.73
C ILE A 130 -15.30 -16.09 20.76
N LYS A 131 -15.61 -14.90 20.24
CA LYS A 131 -16.98 -14.41 20.03
C LYS A 131 -17.66 -15.27 18.97
N THR A 132 -18.99 -15.29 18.97
CA THR A 132 -19.74 -15.96 17.90
C THR A 132 -19.64 -15.14 16.61
N PHE A 133 -19.14 -15.76 15.55
CA PHE A 133 -19.11 -15.20 14.20
C PHE A 133 -19.87 -16.09 13.22
N GLN A 134 -20.22 -15.53 12.05
CA GLN A 134 -20.74 -16.29 10.91
C GLN A 134 -19.61 -16.56 9.92
N TYR A 135 -19.43 -17.82 9.55
CA TYR A 135 -18.45 -18.23 8.55
C TYR A 135 -18.93 -17.89 7.13
N PRO A 136 -18.01 -17.60 6.18
CA PRO A 136 -16.56 -17.65 6.34
C PRO A 136 -15.96 -16.45 7.10
N LEU A 137 -14.79 -16.66 7.70
CA LEU A 137 -13.99 -15.65 8.41
C LEU A 137 -12.67 -15.41 7.70
N ILE A 138 -12.06 -14.26 7.99
CA ILE A 138 -10.65 -14.01 7.72
C ILE A 138 -9.90 -14.02 9.05
N VAL A 139 -8.81 -14.79 9.10
CA VAL A 139 -7.84 -14.76 10.19
C VAL A 139 -6.53 -14.23 9.65
N LYS A 140 -5.96 -13.20 10.29
CA LYS A 140 -4.74 -12.53 9.81
C LYS A 140 -3.88 -11.99 10.95
N PRO A 141 -2.55 -11.80 10.76
CA PRO A 141 -1.70 -11.16 11.75
C PRO A 141 -2.07 -9.68 11.93
N ALA A 142 -1.92 -9.15 13.14
CA ALA A 142 -2.23 -7.75 13.41
C ALA A 142 -1.24 -6.76 12.74
N ASP A 143 -0.02 -7.18 12.44
CA ASP A 143 1.11 -6.29 12.08
C ASP A 143 1.99 -6.84 10.94
N ARG A 144 1.40 -7.61 10.03
CA ARG A 144 2.06 -8.15 8.83
C ARG A 144 1.47 -7.57 7.54
N SER A 145 2.23 -7.72 6.45
CA SER A 145 1.89 -7.25 5.10
C SER A 145 2.14 -8.35 4.05
N GLY A 146 1.66 -8.13 2.82
CA GLY A 146 1.84 -9.04 1.68
C GLY A 146 1.07 -10.35 1.80
N SER A 147 -0.12 -10.32 2.41
CA SER A 147 -1.02 -11.48 2.62
C SER A 147 -0.43 -12.66 3.40
N ARG A 148 0.75 -12.51 4.01
CA ARG A 148 1.37 -13.53 4.85
C ARG A 148 0.57 -13.75 6.13
N GLY A 149 0.30 -15.01 6.46
CA GLY A 149 -0.47 -15.36 7.65
C GLY A 149 -1.98 -15.18 7.49
N VAL A 150 -2.48 -14.83 6.30
CA VAL A 150 -3.90 -14.59 6.05
C VAL A 150 -4.58 -15.90 5.61
N SER A 151 -5.67 -16.25 6.27
CA SER A 151 -6.46 -17.45 5.99
C SER A 151 -7.94 -17.13 5.88
N LYS A 152 -8.59 -17.64 4.82
CA LYS A 152 -10.06 -17.72 4.76
C LYS A 152 -10.51 -19.02 5.44
N VAL A 153 -11.23 -18.88 6.55
CA VAL A 153 -11.71 -19.99 7.37
C VAL A 153 -13.18 -20.21 7.05
N VAL A 154 -13.54 -21.37 6.49
CA VAL A 154 -14.91 -21.67 6.04
C VAL A 154 -15.75 -22.43 7.06
N ASP A 155 -15.10 -23.02 8.08
CA ASP A 155 -15.75 -23.73 9.17
C ASP A 155 -14.91 -23.67 10.46
N GLU A 156 -15.54 -24.00 11.59
CA GLU A 156 -14.95 -23.88 12.92
C GLU A 156 -13.73 -24.77 13.15
N ASN A 157 -13.63 -25.93 12.48
CA ASN A 157 -12.53 -26.86 12.71
C ASN A 157 -11.19 -26.32 12.22
N LEU A 158 -11.22 -25.38 11.26
CA LEU A 158 -10.03 -24.74 10.67
C LEU A 158 -9.59 -23.48 11.44
N LEU A 159 -10.37 -23.03 12.42
CA LEU A 159 -10.15 -21.73 13.06
C LEU A 159 -8.87 -21.71 13.92
N ASN A 160 -8.62 -22.75 14.71
CA ASN A 160 -7.45 -22.81 15.59
C ASN A 160 -6.14 -22.80 14.80
N ASP A 161 -6.04 -23.64 13.76
CA ASP A 161 -4.85 -23.72 12.90
C ASP A 161 -4.57 -22.35 12.23
N ALA A 162 -5.62 -21.67 11.77
CA ALA A 162 -5.50 -20.34 11.19
C ALA A 162 -5.03 -19.29 12.20
N ILE A 163 -5.49 -19.35 13.46
CA ILE A 163 -5.05 -18.46 14.54
C ILE A 163 -3.58 -18.70 14.86
N GLU A 164 -3.16 -19.95 15.01
CA GLU A 164 -1.77 -20.30 15.30
C GLU A 164 -0.83 -19.85 14.17
N TYR A 165 -1.25 -20.06 12.91
CA TYR A 165 -0.50 -19.59 11.76
C TYR A 165 -0.35 -18.07 11.76
N ALA A 166 -1.44 -17.32 11.95
CA ALA A 166 -1.40 -15.85 12.00
C ALA A 166 -0.53 -15.31 13.15
N ILE A 167 -0.63 -15.91 14.35
CA ILE A 167 0.21 -15.54 15.51
C ILE A 167 1.69 -15.83 15.24
N SER A 168 2.00 -16.94 14.57
CA SER A 168 3.37 -17.30 14.24
C SER A 168 4.05 -16.24 13.36
N GLU A 169 3.31 -15.69 12.41
CA GLU A 169 3.75 -14.65 11.46
C GLU A 169 3.74 -13.24 12.05
N SER A 170 2.93 -12.98 13.08
CA SER A 170 2.84 -11.67 13.75
C SER A 170 4.11 -11.34 14.53
N PHE A 171 4.51 -10.07 14.49
CA PHE A 171 5.59 -9.55 15.32
C PHE A 171 5.15 -9.37 16.77
N SER A 172 3.93 -8.89 17.00
CA SER A 172 3.32 -8.70 18.32
C SER A 172 2.66 -9.96 18.88
N LYS A 173 2.70 -11.08 18.15
CA LYS A 173 2.03 -12.34 18.50
C LYS A 173 0.53 -12.16 18.72
N GLU A 174 -0.08 -11.35 17.85
CA GLU A 174 -1.52 -11.07 17.86
C GLU A 174 -2.13 -11.34 16.47
N ALA A 175 -3.29 -12.00 16.46
CA ALA A 175 -4.11 -12.23 15.28
C ALA A 175 -5.44 -11.49 15.37
N ILE A 176 -6.05 -11.27 14.22
CA ILE A 176 -7.38 -10.69 14.06
C ILE A 176 -8.25 -11.75 13.40
N ILE A 177 -9.40 -12.02 14.00
CA ILE A 177 -10.50 -12.78 13.42
C ILE A 177 -11.55 -11.75 12.98
N GLU A 178 -11.95 -11.76 11.71
CA GLU A 178 -12.96 -10.83 11.19
C GLU A 178 -13.93 -11.51 10.21
N GLU A 179 -15.14 -10.97 10.08
CA GLU A 179 -16.12 -11.43 9.08
C GLU A 179 -15.54 -11.29 7.66
N PHE A 180 -15.70 -12.33 6.83
CA PHE A 180 -15.34 -12.23 5.42
C PHE A 180 -16.32 -11.34 4.68
N ILE A 181 -15.81 -10.29 4.04
CA ILE A 181 -16.61 -9.41 3.19
C ILE A 181 -16.42 -9.83 1.74
N ASP A 182 -17.49 -10.38 1.16
CA ASP A 182 -17.53 -10.69 -0.27
C ASP A 182 -17.80 -9.44 -1.09
N GLY A 183 -17.24 -9.37 -2.29
CA GLY A 183 -17.44 -8.25 -3.21
C GLY A 183 -16.19 -7.78 -3.95
N VAL A 184 -16.39 -6.71 -4.73
CA VAL A 184 -15.35 -6.08 -5.54
C VAL A 184 -14.37 -5.35 -4.63
N GLU A 185 -13.08 -5.47 -4.92
CA GLU A 185 -12.04 -4.77 -4.19
C GLU A 185 -11.52 -3.56 -4.96
N VAL A 186 -11.30 -2.46 -4.25
CA VAL A 186 -10.67 -1.26 -4.79
C VAL A 186 -9.62 -0.72 -3.83
N SER A 187 -8.67 0.04 -4.36
CA SER A 187 -7.87 0.97 -3.57
C SER A 187 -8.21 2.43 -3.88
N VAL A 188 -7.88 3.31 -2.95
CA VAL A 188 -8.00 4.75 -3.10
C VAL A 188 -6.65 5.38 -2.78
N GLU A 189 -6.06 6.03 -3.77
CA GLU A 189 -4.82 6.77 -3.60
C GLU A 189 -5.15 8.21 -3.19
N THR A 190 -4.64 8.62 -2.03
CA THR A 190 -4.87 9.95 -1.47
C THR A 190 -3.53 10.61 -1.14
N ILE A 191 -3.45 11.93 -1.28
CA ILE A 191 -2.32 12.73 -0.77
C ILE A 191 -2.85 13.74 0.24
N SER A 192 -2.17 13.86 1.39
CA SER A 192 -2.62 14.67 2.52
C SER A 192 -1.65 15.79 2.85
N TRP A 193 -2.16 16.98 3.14
CA TRP A 193 -1.36 18.12 3.56
C TRP A 193 -2.10 18.93 4.64
N ASN A 194 -1.50 19.07 5.82
CA ASN A 194 -2.11 19.72 6.98
C ASN A 194 -3.51 19.16 7.34
N GLY A 195 -3.75 17.87 7.12
CA GLY A 195 -5.04 17.22 7.36
C GLY A 195 -6.09 17.45 6.27
N GLU A 196 -5.78 18.21 5.21
CA GLU A 196 -6.60 18.22 4.00
C GLU A 196 -6.21 17.05 3.11
N HIS A 197 -7.21 16.28 2.67
CA HIS A 197 -7.02 15.04 1.93
C HIS A 197 -7.49 15.20 0.47
N TYR A 198 -6.60 14.94 -0.48
CA TYR A 198 -6.89 15.00 -1.91
C TYR A 198 -6.89 13.60 -2.50
N ILE A 199 -8.08 13.10 -2.87
CA ILE A 199 -8.23 11.80 -3.53
C ILE A 199 -7.79 11.94 -4.98
N LEU A 200 -6.77 11.16 -5.36
CA LEU A 200 -6.15 11.20 -6.67
C LEU A 200 -6.80 10.19 -7.62
N ALA A 201 -6.99 8.96 -7.17
CA ALA A 201 -7.55 7.89 -7.98
C ALA A 201 -8.29 6.85 -7.12
N ILE A 202 -9.31 6.23 -7.72
CA ILE A 202 -9.89 4.97 -7.25
C ILE A 202 -9.44 3.90 -8.25
N THR A 203 -8.83 2.84 -7.75
CA THR A 203 -8.24 1.76 -8.53
C THR A 203 -9.07 0.50 -8.38
N ASP A 204 -9.53 -0.08 -9.47
CA ASP A 204 -10.13 -1.42 -9.45
C ASP A 204 -9.02 -2.47 -9.32
N LYS A 205 -9.22 -3.45 -8.46
CA LYS A 205 -8.32 -4.59 -8.31
C LYS A 205 -8.95 -5.86 -8.86
N THR A 206 -8.15 -6.63 -9.58
CA THR A 206 -8.46 -8.02 -9.95
C THR A 206 -7.52 -8.93 -9.18
N THR A 207 -8.06 -9.89 -8.44
CA THR A 207 -7.28 -10.81 -7.60
C THR A 207 -7.62 -12.25 -7.90
N THR A 208 -6.72 -13.18 -7.52
CA THR A 208 -7.07 -14.60 -7.44
C THR A 208 -8.17 -14.83 -6.42
N SER A 209 -8.89 -15.93 -6.54
CA SER A 209 -9.83 -16.36 -5.50
C SER A 209 -9.08 -16.80 -4.25
N ALA A 210 -9.85 -17.17 -3.22
CA ALA A 210 -9.30 -17.90 -2.09
C ALA A 210 -8.44 -19.11 -2.56
N PRO A 211 -7.37 -19.45 -1.85
CA PRO A 211 -6.99 -18.91 -0.54
C PRO A 211 -6.07 -17.68 -0.57
N HIS A 212 -5.50 -17.31 -1.72
CA HIS A 212 -4.33 -16.41 -1.75
C HIS A 212 -4.65 -14.93 -1.99
N PHE A 213 -5.74 -14.61 -2.71
CA PHE A 213 -6.14 -13.22 -3.01
C PHE A 213 -5.03 -12.36 -3.61
N VAL A 214 -4.16 -12.95 -4.44
CA VAL A 214 -3.02 -12.25 -5.05
C VAL A 214 -3.50 -11.42 -6.24
N GLU A 215 -3.02 -10.20 -6.34
CA GLU A 215 -3.39 -9.26 -7.40
C GLU A 215 -2.86 -9.73 -8.76
N LEU A 216 -3.78 -9.74 -9.73
CA LEU A 216 -3.56 -10.09 -11.13
C LEU A 216 -3.53 -8.84 -12.02
N ALA A 217 -4.33 -7.82 -11.67
CA ALA A 217 -4.37 -6.57 -12.40
C ALA A 217 -4.90 -5.41 -11.54
N HIS A 218 -4.49 -4.19 -11.89
CA HIS A 218 -4.99 -2.94 -11.34
C HIS A 218 -5.38 -1.97 -12.45
N HIS A 219 -6.49 -1.25 -12.28
CA HIS A 219 -7.00 -0.34 -13.30
C HIS A 219 -7.49 0.99 -12.74
N GLN A 220 -7.10 2.09 -13.37
CA GLN A 220 -7.53 3.45 -13.07
C GLN A 220 -8.07 4.14 -14.34
N PRO A 221 -9.09 5.01 -14.23
CA PRO A 221 -9.97 5.19 -13.07
C PRO A 221 -10.94 4.00 -12.91
N SER A 222 -11.50 3.81 -11.71
CA SER A 222 -12.50 2.78 -11.41
C SER A 222 -13.74 2.83 -12.33
N ASN A 223 -14.26 1.65 -12.70
CA ASN A 223 -15.50 1.48 -13.46
C ASN A 223 -16.77 1.46 -12.58
N LEU A 224 -16.64 1.57 -11.25
CA LEU A 224 -17.78 1.61 -10.34
C LEU A 224 -18.67 2.82 -10.62
N THR A 225 -19.95 2.72 -10.26
CA THR A 225 -20.91 3.82 -10.46
C THR A 225 -20.52 5.05 -9.64
N ALA A 226 -20.95 6.24 -10.10
CA ALA A 226 -20.65 7.50 -9.41
C ALA A 226 -21.12 7.50 -7.95
N ASP A 227 -22.25 6.86 -7.65
CA ASP A 227 -22.78 6.75 -6.28
C ASP A 227 -21.88 5.90 -5.37
N ILE A 228 -21.37 4.77 -5.87
CA ILE A 228 -20.43 3.93 -5.12
C ILE A 228 -19.10 4.65 -4.95
N GLN A 229 -18.58 5.29 -6.01
CA GLN A 229 -17.37 6.10 -5.91
C GLN A 229 -17.51 7.24 -4.89
N LYS A 230 -18.69 7.86 -4.79
CA LYS A 230 -18.97 8.89 -3.77
C LYS A 230 -18.88 8.31 -2.36
N LYS A 231 -19.52 7.17 -2.09
CA LYS A 231 -19.43 6.48 -0.79
C LYS A 231 -17.99 6.11 -0.43
N ILE A 232 -17.22 5.60 -1.40
CA ILE A 232 -15.81 5.27 -1.23
C ILE A 232 -15.00 6.51 -0.82
N LYS A 233 -15.21 7.65 -1.51
CA LYS A 233 -14.53 8.90 -1.19
C LYS A 233 -14.89 9.39 0.21
N GLU A 234 -16.17 9.40 0.57
CA GLU A 234 -16.63 9.82 1.90
C GLU A 234 -16.02 8.96 3.01
N GLU A 235 -16.03 7.63 2.86
CA GLU A 235 -15.45 6.71 3.84
C GLU A 235 -13.93 6.85 3.91
N THR A 236 -13.25 7.07 2.77
CA THR A 236 -11.80 7.33 2.73
C THR A 236 -11.43 8.55 3.58
N ILE A 237 -12.12 9.68 3.36
CA ILE A 237 -11.86 10.93 4.11
C ILE A 237 -12.12 10.73 5.59
N LYS A 238 -13.20 10.03 5.95
CA LYS A 238 -13.52 9.70 7.34
C LYS A 238 -12.41 8.86 7.99
N CYS A 239 -11.95 7.80 7.35
CA CYS A 239 -10.89 6.95 7.87
C CYS A 239 -9.59 7.71 8.08
N LEU A 240 -9.17 8.53 7.11
CA LEU A 240 -7.92 9.30 7.22
C LEU A 240 -7.97 10.33 8.36
N ASN A 241 -9.12 10.99 8.55
CA ASN A 241 -9.34 11.89 9.70
C ASN A 241 -9.28 11.12 11.04
N VAL A 242 -9.91 9.94 11.13
CA VAL A 242 -9.93 9.12 12.35
C VAL A 242 -8.52 8.62 12.72
N LEU A 243 -7.69 8.32 11.72
CA LEU A 243 -6.29 7.94 11.92
C LEU A 243 -5.35 9.13 12.17
N ASP A 244 -5.87 10.36 12.22
CA ASP A 244 -5.09 11.60 12.38
C ASP A 244 -3.96 11.69 11.32
N ILE A 245 -4.21 11.26 10.08
CA ILE A 245 -3.28 11.45 8.98
C ILE A 245 -3.28 12.92 8.61
N LYS A 246 -2.10 13.57 8.60
CA LYS A 246 -1.96 14.97 8.21
C LYS A 246 -1.11 15.18 6.98
N TYR A 247 -0.14 14.31 6.78
CA TYR A 247 0.88 14.46 5.75
C TYR A 247 1.09 13.14 5.01
N GLY A 248 1.38 13.27 3.72
CA GLY A 248 1.93 12.20 2.90
C GLY A 248 0.86 11.48 2.08
N ALA A 249 1.31 10.45 1.38
CA ALA A 249 0.43 9.57 0.64
C ALA A 249 -0.35 8.64 1.58
N SER A 250 -1.51 8.16 1.13
CA SER A 250 -2.24 7.08 1.76
C SER A 250 -2.82 6.13 0.71
N HIS A 251 -2.86 4.86 1.06
CA HIS A 251 -3.40 3.77 0.27
C HIS A 251 -4.48 3.08 1.08
N SER A 252 -5.74 3.28 0.69
CA SER A 252 -6.90 2.78 1.42
C SER A 252 -7.60 1.70 0.60
N GLU A 253 -7.82 0.54 1.18
CA GLU A 253 -8.43 -0.62 0.54
C GLU A 253 -9.84 -0.85 1.04
N PHE A 254 -10.75 -1.11 0.12
CA PHE A 254 -12.16 -1.32 0.41
C PHE A 254 -12.73 -2.52 -0.34
N LYS A 255 -13.68 -3.21 0.29
CA LYS A 255 -14.59 -4.15 -0.37
C LYS A 255 -15.95 -3.49 -0.56
N ILE A 256 -16.55 -3.70 -1.73
CA ILE A 256 -17.90 -3.27 -2.05
C ILE A 256 -18.75 -4.52 -2.25
N ASN A 257 -19.66 -4.77 -1.31
CA ASN A 257 -20.51 -5.95 -1.37
C ASN A 257 -21.64 -5.80 -2.40
N ALA A 258 -22.41 -6.87 -2.63
CA ALA A 258 -23.52 -6.89 -3.59
C ALA A 258 -24.62 -5.85 -3.30
N ASN A 259 -24.73 -5.35 -2.07
CA ASN A 259 -25.69 -4.32 -1.67
C ASN A 259 -25.13 -2.89 -1.88
N GLY A 260 -23.89 -2.76 -2.35
CA GLY A 260 -23.22 -1.47 -2.54
C GLY A 260 -22.78 -0.82 -1.22
N GLU A 261 -22.58 -1.61 -0.17
CA GLU A 261 -21.96 -1.17 1.08
C GLU A 261 -20.44 -1.18 0.92
N VAL A 262 -19.80 -0.09 1.32
CA VAL A 262 -18.36 0.10 1.26
C VAL A 262 -17.78 -0.26 2.62
N VAL A 263 -16.90 -1.26 2.67
CA VAL A 263 -16.30 -1.76 3.91
C VAL A 263 -14.78 -1.63 3.83
N VAL A 264 -14.19 -0.98 4.84
CA VAL A 264 -12.76 -0.70 4.96
C VAL A 264 -12.00 -1.98 5.28
N ILE A 265 -11.06 -2.36 4.42
CA ILE A 265 -10.18 -3.51 4.64
C ILE A 265 -8.91 -3.07 5.35
N GLU A 266 -8.23 -2.04 4.83
CA GLU A 266 -6.98 -1.51 5.37
C GLU A 266 -6.77 -0.06 4.95
N VAL A 267 -6.08 0.74 5.76
CA VAL A 267 -5.68 2.12 5.40
C VAL A 267 -4.23 2.34 5.80
N GLY A 268 -3.33 2.37 4.81
CA GLY A 268 -1.90 2.62 5.01
C GLY A 268 -1.55 4.10 4.85
N ALA A 269 -0.71 4.63 5.76
CA ALA A 269 -0.18 6.00 5.71
C ALA A 269 1.05 6.12 4.79
N ARG A 270 0.95 5.54 3.59
CA ARG A 270 1.99 5.52 2.56
C ARG A 270 1.37 5.43 1.17
N MET A 271 2.19 5.64 0.15
CA MET A 271 1.84 5.36 -1.24
C MET A 271 1.64 3.85 -1.47
N GLY A 272 0.65 3.48 -2.29
CA GLY A 272 0.42 2.11 -2.74
C GLY A 272 1.59 1.52 -3.53
N GLY A 273 1.78 0.20 -3.41
CA GLY A 273 2.73 -0.58 -4.22
C GLY A 273 2.17 -0.92 -5.60
N ASP A 274 2.67 -2.00 -6.22
CA ASP A 274 2.11 -2.57 -7.45
C ASP A 274 1.94 -1.57 -8.61
N PHE A 275 2.88 -0.61 -8.70
CA PHE A 275 2.86 0.47 -9.69
C PHE A 275 1.67 1.44 -9.57
N ILE A 276 0.74 1.20 -8.64
CA ILE A 276 -0.50 1.97 -8.46
C ILE A 276 -0.16 3.44 -8.22
N GLY A 277 0.62 3.72 -7.17
CA GLY A 277 0.99 5.08 -6.82
C GLY A 277 2.13 5.64 -7.69
N SER A 278 3.13 4.82 -8.00
CA SER A 278 4.35 5.28 -8.68
C SER A 278 4.18 5.53 -10.18
N HIS A 279 3.24 4.84 -10.84
CA HIS A 279 3.03 4.96 -12.29
C HIS A 279 1.58 5.31 -12.61
N LEU A 280 0.61 4.48 -12.15
CA LEU A 280 -0.76 4.56 -12.64
C LEU A 280 -1.42 5.91 -12.31
N VAL A 281 -1.21 6.47 -11.12
CA VAL A 281 -1.80 7.78 -10.78
C VAL A 281 -1.34 8.86 -11.76
N GLN A 282 -0.05 8.92 -12.09
CA GLN A 282 0.45 9.90 -13.04
C GLN A 282 -0.05 9.62 -14.46
N LEU A 283 -0.11 8.35 -14.88
CA LEU A 283 -0.61 7.97 -16.20
C LEU A 283 -2.11 8.24 -16.37
N SER A 284 -2.91 8.09 -15.32
CA SER A 284 -4.37 8.31 -15.40
C SER A 284 -4.77 9.77 -15.23
N THR A 285 -4.07 10.50 -14.35
CA THR A 285 -4.48 11.85 -13.93
C THR A 285 -3.54 12.99 -14.39
N GLY A 286 -2.32 12.62 -14.77
CA GLY A 286 -1.22 13.55 -15.04
C GLY A 286 -0.59 14.18 -13.80
N TYR A 287 -1.01 13.79 -12.60
CA TYR A 287 -0.37 14.23 -11.36
C TYR A 287 0.81 13.31 -11.00
N ASP A 288 2.02 13.87 -10.95
CA ASP A 288 3.22 13.16 -10.48
C ASP A 288 3.13 12.96 -8.96
N PHE A 289 2.55 11.83 -8.56
CA PHE A 289 2.29 11.51 -7.17
C PHE A 289 3.60 11.30 -6.37
N VAL A 290 4.64 10.75 -7.00
CA VAL A 290 5.95 10.56 -6.35
C VAL A 290 6.57 11.93 -6.03
N LYS A 291 6.53 12.87 -6.97
CA LYS A 291 6.93 14.27 -6.74
C LYS A 291 6.12 14.91 -5.62
N GLY A 292 4.81 14.65 -5.58
CA GLY A 292 3.92 15.12 -4.50
C GLY A 292 4.37 14.63 -3.12
N VAL A 293 4.70 13.34 -2.98
CA VAL A 293 5.21 12.75 -1.73
C VAL A 293 6.53 13.39 -1.30
N ILE A 294 7.45 13.62 -2.24
CA ILE A 294 8.72 14.32 -1.96
C ILE A 294 8.46 15.76 -1.50
N ALA A 295 7.57 16.48 -2.19
CA ALA A 295 7.25 17.87 -1.85
C ALA A 295 6.65 17.99 -0.43
N ILE A 296 5.81 17.04 -0.01
CA ILE A 296 5.31 16.99 1.37
C ILE A 296 6.46 16.82 2.36
N ALA A 297 7.33 15.83 2.13
CA ALA A 297 8.43 15.54 3.05
C ALA A 297 9.38 16.74 3.24
N LEU A 298 9.50 17.58 2.20
CA LEU A 298 10.31 18.81 2.22
C LEU A 298 9.53 20.07 2.62
N GLY A 299 8.23 19.95 2.89
CA GLY A 299 7.36 21.06 3.28
C GLY A 299 7.01 22.05 2.15
N THR A 300 7.15 21.64 0.89
CA THR A 300 6.95 22.48 -0.30
C THR A 300 5.76 22.02 -1.15
N PHE A 301 4.82 21.30 -0.54
CA PHE A 301 3.67 20.75 -1.24
C PHE A 301 2.71 21.82 -1.75
N GLU A 302 2.20 21.60 -2.96
CA GLU A 302 1.10 22.34 -3.55
C GLU A 302 -0.04 21.38 -3.87
N LYS A 303 -1.28 21.89 -3.78
CA LYS A 303 -2.49 21.13 -4.07
C LYS A 303 -2.40 20.47 -5.45
N PRO A 304 -2.79 19.19 -5.59
CA PRO A 304 -2.72 18.48 -6.86
C PRO A 304 -3.61 19.14 -7.93
N VAL A 305 -3.07 19.21 -9.15
CA VAL A 305 -3.78 19.63 -10.35
C VAL A 305 -3.85 18.44 -11.30
N ILE A 306 -5.07 17.97 -11.57
CA ILE A 306 -5.35 16.89 -12.52
C ILE A 306 -5.33 17.50 -13.92
N SER A 307 -4.42 17.04 -14.78
CA SER A 307 -4.22 17.63 -16.11
C SER A 307 -4.90 16.85 -17.23
N HIS A 308 -5.19 15.56 -17.01
CA HIS A 308 -5.90 14.71 -17.96
C HIS A 308 -6.68 13.59 -17.26
N GLN A 309 -7.47 12.86 -18.04
CA GLN A 309 -8.21 11.67 -17.61
C GLN A 309 -7.99 10.58 -18.64
N ASN A 310 -6.95 9.79 -18.44
CA ASN A 310 -6.64 8.61 -19.24
C ASN A 310 -6.99 7.34 -18.45
N PHE A 311 -7.06 6.22 -19.15
CA PHE A 311 -7.07 4.91 -18.53
C PHE A 311 -5.64 4.41 -18.43
N SER A 312 -5.27 3.91 -17.25
CA SER A 312 -4.00 3.23 -17.04
C SER A 312 -4.22 1.98 -16.20
N GLY A 313 -3.36 1.00 -16.37
CA GLY A 313 -3.40 -0.18 -15.52
C GLY A 313 -2.13 -0.99 -15.63
N VAL A 314 -2.03 -1.98 -14.75
CA VAL A 314 -0.97 -2.98 -14.80
C VAL A 314 -1.59 -4.37 -14.78
N TYR A 315 -1.03 -5.26 -15.58
CA TYR A 315 -1.28 -6.69 -15.53
C TYR A 315 -0.04 -7.40 -15.01
N PHE A 316 -0.23 -8.39 -14.14
CA PHE A 316 0.84 -9.27 -13.67
C PHE A 316 0.79 -10.59 -14.43
N LEU A 317 1.94 -11.04 -14.90
CA LEU A 317 2.08 -12.29 -15.64
C LEU A 317 2.29 -13.45 -14.65
N SER A 318 1.45 -14.47 -14.73
CA SER A 318 1.55 -15.71 -13.97
C SER A 318 0.85 -16.84 -14.72
N LYS A 319 0.73 -18.03 -14.13
CA LYS A 319 -0.02 -19.12 -14.75
C LYS A 319 -1.52 -18.81 -14.86
N GLU A 320 -2.09 -18.08 -13.89
CA GLU A 320 -3.48 -17.62 -13.89
C GLU A 320 -3.76 -16.64 -15.04
N THR A 321 -2.77 -15.86 -15.46
CA THR A 321 -2.88 -14.87 -16.54
C THR A 321 -2.13 -15.31 -17.80
N GLU A 322 -1.86 -16.61 -17.99
CA GLU A 322 -1.14 -17.10 -19.18
C GLU A 322 -1.78 -16.66 -20.50
N CYS A 323 -3.10 -16.43 -20.50
CA CYS A 323 -3.85 -15.90 -21.64
C CYS A 323 -3.34 -14.54 -22.15
N ILE A 324 -2.66 -13.73 -21.32
CA ILE A 324 -2.14 -12.41 -21.71
C ILE A 324 -0.71 -12.45 -22.23
N LEU A 325 -0.02 -13.60 -22.16
CA LEU A 325 1.36 -13.75 -22.64
C LEU A 325 1.57 -13.29 -24.10
N PRO A 326 0.64 -13.48 -25.05
CA PRO A 326 0.79 -12.94 -26.40
C PRO A 326 0.93 -11.41 -26.46
N TYR A 327 0.36 -10.66 -25.51
CA TYR A 327 0.49 -9.21 -25.44
C TYR A 327 1.86 -8.76 -24.96
N PHE A 328 2.55 -9.59 -24.17
CA PHE A 328 3.95 -9.34 -23.78
C PHE A 328 4.92 -9.53 -24.95
N LYS A 329 4.61 -10.46 -25.86
CA LYS A 329 5.48 -10.85 -26.99
C LYS A 329 5.36 -9.96 -28.24
N LYS A 330 4.36 -9.08 -28.30
CA LYS A 330 4.16 -8.12 -29.40
C LYS A 330 4.15 -6.69 -28.89
N SER A 331 4.42 -5.72 -29.76
CA SER A 331 4.19 -4.30 -29.43
C SER A 331 2.70 -3.97 -29.55
N ASN A 332 2.17 -3.27 -28.55
CA ASN A 332 0.80 -2.76 -28.53
C ASN A 332 0.82 -1.23 -28.51
N GLU A 333 -0.20 -0.58 -29.07
CA GLU A 333 -0.31 0.89 -29.09
C GLU A 333 -0.45 1.50 -27.67
N PHE A 334 -0.89 0.72 -26.70
CA PHE A 334 -1.11 1.14 -25.32
C PHE A 334 0.08 0.86 -24.38
N ASP A 335 1.15 0.23 -24.88
CA ASP A 335 2.29 -0.18 -24.05
C ASP A 335 2.99 1.06 -23.45
N VAL A 336 3.10 1.11 -22.12
CA VAL A 336 3.98 2.05 -21.42
C VAL A 336 5.27 1.35 -21.04
N GLU A 337 5.14 0.20 -20.38
CA GLU A 337 6.27 -0.62 -19.94
C GLU A 337 5.84 -2.08 -19.86
N LYS A 338 6.73 -3.01 -20.21
CA LYS A 338 6.51 -4.43 -20.00
C LYS A 338 7.80 -5.16 -19.75
N LEU A 339 7.75 -6.12 -18.84
CA LEU A 339 8.89 -6.94 -18.46
C LEU A 339 8.44 -8.37 -18.21
N ILE A 340 9.14 -9.33 -18.81
CA ILE A 340 9.09 -10.74 -18.40
C ILE A 340 10.33 -10.98 -17.55
N GLN A 341 10.13 -11.35 -16.29
CA GLN A 341 11.20 -11.71 -15.35
C GLN A 341 11.49 -13.21 -15.39
N ASN A 342 10.47 -14.04 -15.63
CA ASN A 342 10.60 -15.48 -15.76
C ASN A 342 9.69 -15.99 -16.89
N GLU A 343 10.20 -16.85 -17.77
CA GLU A 343 9.40 -17.49 -18.82
C GLU A 343 8.62 -18.71 -18.30
N ASP A 344 9.10 -19.34 -17.22
CA ASP A 344 8.43 -20.48 -16.58
C ASP A 344 7.34 -19.99 -15.63
N LEU A 345 6.13 -19.82 -16.16
CA LEU A 345 4.97 -19.31 -15.42
C LEU A 345 4.55 -20.25 -14.28
N GLN A 346 4.34 -19.68 -13.10
CA GLN A 346 3.91 -20.40 -11.89
C GLN A 346 2.53 -19.93 -11.42
N PHE A 347 1.80 -20.80 -10.71
CA PHE A 347 0.59 -20.42 -9.99
C PHE A 347 0.95 -19.56 -8.77
N LEU A 348 0.17 -18.51 -8.54
CA LEU A 348 0.44 -17.53 -7.49
C LEU A 348 -0.01 -18.05 -6.12
N GLN A 349 0.94 -18.13 -5.20
CA GLN A 349 0.69 -18.24 -3.75
C GLN A 349 0.90 -16.90 -3.05
N ASN A 350 1.81 -16.07 -3.57
CA ASN A 350 2.10 -14.73 -3.10
C ASN A 350 2.58 -13.83 -4.26
N SER A 351 2.74 -12.53 -4.00
CA SER A 351 3.11 -11.56 -5.04
C SER A 351 4.52 -11.76 -5.63
N ASN A 352 5.44 -12.48 -4.96
CA ASN A 352 6.76 -12.77 -5.51
C ASN A 352 6.74 -13.87 -6.58
N ASP A 353 5.64 -14.60 -6.73
CA ASP A 353 5.50 -15.67 -7.74
C ASP A 353 5.16 -15.10 -9.13
N ARG A 354 4.92 -13.78 -9.22
CA ARG A 354 4.65 -13.08 -10.47
C ARG A 354 5.88 -13.14 -11.38
N SER A 355 5.67 -13.52 -12.64
CA SER A 355 6.70 -13.75 -13.65
C SER A 355 6.98 -12.53 -14.54
N GLY A 356 6.26 -11.42 -14.34
CA GLY A 356 6.40 -10.20 -15.13
C GLY A 356 5.24 -9.25 -14.93
N TYR A 357 5.29 -8.10 -15.61
CA TYR A 357 4.22 -7.11 -15.61
C TYR A 357 4.12 -6.36 -16.94
N LEU A 358 2.93 -5.84 -17.26
CA LEU A 358 2.65 -4.95 -18.39
C LEU A 358 1.85 -3.77 -17.88
N ILE A 359 2.42 -2.57 -17.98
CA ILE A 359 1.78 -1.28 -17.67
C ILE A 359 1.28 -0.68 -18.98
N TYR A 360 0.03 -0.19 -18.98
CA TYR A 360 -0.57 0.46 -20.13
C TYR A 360 -1.10 1.86 -19.82
N GLN A 361 -1.23 2.68 -20.86
CA GLN A 361 -2.01 3.91 -20.88
C GLN A 361 -2.82 3.96 -22.19
N SER A 362 -4.08 4.40 -22.11
CA SER A 362 -4.98 4.45 -23.26
C SER A 362 -6.12 5.46 -23.03
N ASN A 363 -6.84 5.81 -24.10
CA ASN A 363 -8.07 6.60 -24.04
C ASN A 363 -9.30 5.78 -23.59
N GLN A 364 -9.17 4.46 -23.51
CA GLN A 364 -10.19 3.53 -23.03
C GLN A 364 -9.55 2.43 -22.17
N ARG A 365 -10.33 1.82 -21.29
CA ARG A 365 -9.85 0.68 -20.51
C ARG A 365 -9.46 -0.47 -21.43
N VAL A 366 -8.22 -0.94 -21.27
CA VAL A 366 -7.77 -2.20 -21.85
C VAL A 366 -8.25 -3.32 -20.92
N ASN A 367 -8.90 -4.35 -21.46
CA ASN A 367 -9.34 -5.53 -20.71
C ASN A 367 -8.72 -6.77 -21.35
N LEU A 368 -7.76 -7.38 -20.66
CA LEU A 368 -7.03 -8.57 -21.14
C LEU A 368 -7.39 -9.85 -20.39
N ILE A 369 -8.05 -9.75 -19.22
CA ILE A 369 -8.51 -10.87 -18.37
C ILE A 369 -9.96 -10.66 -17.94
#